data_AF-A0A557QZL4-F1
#
_entry.id   AF-A0A557QZL4-F1
#
_cell.length_a   1.000
_cell.length_b   1.000
_cell.length_c   1.000
_cell.angle_alpha   90.00
_cell.angle_beta   90.00
_cell.angle_gamma   90.00
#
_symmetry.space_group_name_H-M   'P 1'
#
loop_
_entity.id
_entity.type
_entity.pdbx_description
1 polymer ?
#
loop_
_entity_poly.entity_id
_entity_poly.type
_entity_poly.pdbx_seq_one_letter_code
_entity_poly.pdbx_strand_id
1 'polypeptide(L)' 'QFHDFNPAERHLAEALRTLRLIHYAAWIAQRWHDPAFPHAFSWFDSPRYWQDHILNLREQIALMDEPPLV' A
#
# COMPACT_ATOMS: atom_id res chain seq x y z
N GLN A 1 10.80 25.77 -10.21
CA GLN A 1 11.49 26.10 -8.95
C GLN A 1 12.05 24.80 -8.40
N PHE A 2 13.31 24.77 -7.95
CA PHE A 2 13.91 23.59 -7.32
C PHE A 2 13.91 23.77 -5.80
N HIS A 3 13.77 22.67 -5.07
CA HIS A 3 13.86 22.60 -3.62
C HIS A 3 14.92 21.58 -3.24
N ASP A 4 15.63 21.84 -2.14
CA ASP A 4 16.60 20.88 -1.60
C ASP A 4 15.86 19.68 -1.01
N PHE A 5 16.41 18.49 -1.24
CA PHE A 5 15.86 17.25 -0.68
C PHE A 5 16.36 17.07 0.76
N ASN A 6 15.45 16.85 1.70
CA ASN A 6 15.79 16.53 3.08
C ASN A 6 16.11 15.03 3.21
N PRO A 7 17.36 14.61 3.50
CA PRO A 7 17.73 13.20 3.58
C PRO A 7 16.95 12.39 4.62
N ALA A 8 16.35 13.05 5.62
CA ALA A 8 15.50 12.41 6.62
C ALA A 8 14.19 11.86 6.02
N GLU A 9 13.72 12.40 4.90
CA GLU A 9 12.50 11.94 4.23
C GLU A 9 12.65 10.52 3.66
N ARG A 10 13.87 10.01 3.50
CA ARG A 10 14.12 8.63 3.07
C ARG A 10 13.58 7.60 4.05
N HIS A 11 13.53 7.93 5.34
CA HIS A 11 12.90 7.09 6.36
C HIS A 11 11.39 6.93 6.18
N LEU A 12 10.75 7.85 5.44
CA LEU A 12 9.31 7.82 5.21
C LEU A 12 8.92 6.93 4.03
N ALA A 13 9.86 6.47 3.21
CA ALA A 13 9.54 5.76 1.97
C ALA A 13 8.69 4.50 2.19
N GLU A 14 9.16 3.58 3.04
CA GLU A 14 8.44 2.33 3.34
C GLU A 14 7.12 2.59 4.11
N ALA A 15 7.13 3.55 5.04
CA ALA A 15 5.91 3.93 5.77
C ALA A 15 4.82 4.50 4.82
N LEU A 16 5.18 5.39 3.91
CA LEU A 16 4.26 5.98 2.95
C LEU A 16 3.78 4.95 1.91
N ARG A 17 4.65 4.03 1.48
CA ARG A 17 4.25 2.91 0.61
C ARG A 17 3.25 1.99 1.32
N THR A 18 3.50 1.65 2.57
CA THR A 18 2.58 0.83 3.39
C THR A 18 1.22 1.52 3.55
N LEU A 19 1.21 2.82 3.88
CA LEU A 19 -0.02 3.61 3.96
C LEU A 19 -0.78 3.61 2.63
N ARG A 20 -0.08 3.75 1.50
CA ARG A 20 -0.69 3.69 0.17
C ARG A 20 -1.37 2.33 -0.07
N LEU A 21 -0.73 1.22 0.29
CA LEU A 21 -1.31 -0.13 0.13
C LEU A 21 -2.60 -0.29 0.94
N ILE A 22 -2.58 0.13 2.21
CA ILE A 22 -3.73 0.07 3.11
C ILE A 22 -4.87 0.95 2.59
N HIS A 23 -4.56 2.21 2.25
CA HIS A 23 -5.57 3.14 1.74
C HIS A 23 -6.15 2.69 0.40
N TYR A 24 -5.37 2.06 -0.47
CA TYR A 24 -5.87 1.53 -1.73
C TYR A 24 -6.90 0.41 -1.50
N ALA A 25 -6.60 -0.55 -0.64
CA ALA A 25 -7.56 -1.61 -0.29
C ALA A 25 -8.82 -1.04 0.36
N ALA A 26 -8.67 -0.08 1.30
CA ALA A 26 -9.79 0.60 1.92
C ALA A 26 -10.65 1.39 0.92
N TRP A 27 -10.02 2.05 -0.06
CA TRP A 27 -10.70 2.82 -1.09
C TRP A 27 -11.62 1.96 -1.96
N ILE A 28 -11.17 0.74 -2.31
CA ILE A 28 -11.98 -0.26 -3.01
C ILE A 28 -13.14 -0.71 -2.10
N ALA A 29 -12.82 -1.14 -0.87
CA ALA A 29 -13.82 -1.68 0.07
C ALA A 29 -14.95 -0.68 0.36
N GLN A 30 -14.63 0.60 0.57
CA GLN A 30 -15.63 1.65 0.83
C GLN A 30 -16.61 1.85 -0.32
N ARG A 31 -16.22 1.49 -1.55
CA ARG A 31 -17.01 1.66 -2.77
C ARG A 31 -17.56 0.35 -3.31
N TRP A 32 -17.45 -0.75 -2.57
CA TRP A 32 -17.87 -2.06 -3.05
C TRP A 32 -19.36 -2.15 -3.42
N HIS A 33 -20.19 -1.28 -2.85
CA HIS A 33 -21.61 -1.16 -3.17
C HIS A 33 -21.89 -0.56 -4.57
N ASP A 34 -20.94 0.17 -5.16
CA ASP A 34 -21.03 0.66 -6.53
C ASP A 34 -20.79 -0.51 -7.50
N PRO A 35 -21.74 -0.85 -8.39
CA PRO A 35 -21.61 -1.97 -9.32
C PRO A 35 -20.33 -1.93 -10.18
N ALA A 36 -19.79 -0.75 -10.47
CA ALA A 36 -18.55 -0.64 -11.24
C ALA A 36 -17.35 -1.30 -10.54
N PHE A 37 -17.34 -1.36 -9.20
CA PHE A 37 -16.20 -1.88 -8.42
C PHE A 37 -16.07 -3.41 -8.48
N PRO A 38 -17.11 -4.22 -8.20
CA PRO A 38 -17.02 -5.66 -8.40
C PRO A 38 -16.67 -6.06 -9.84
N HIS A 39 -17.11 -5.26 -10.84
CA HIS A 39 -16.74 -5.51 -12.24
C HIS A 39 -15.26 -5.20 -12.53
N ALA A 40 -14.75 -4.05 -12.07
CA ALA A 40 -13.36 -3.64 -12.32
C ALA A 40 -12.33 -4.35 -11.42
N PHE A 41 -12.75 -4.77 -10.23
CA PHE A 41 -11.93 -5.35 -9.18
C PHE A 41 -12.47 -6.72 -8.73
N SER A 42 -12.85 -7.57 -9.69
CA SER A 42 -13.46 -8.90 -9.43
C SER A 42 -12.58 -9.88 -8.63
N TRP A 43 -11.32 -9.54 -8.41
CA TRP A 43 -10.38 -10.30 -7.58
C TRP A 43 -10.36 -9.87 -6.11
N PHE A 44 -10.99 -8.73 -5.76
CA PHE A 44 -10.85 -8.10 -4.45
C PHE A 44 -11.52 -8.88 -3.32
N ASP A 45 -12.61 -9.58 -3.59
CA ASP A 45 -13.28 -10.46 -2.62
C ASP A 45 -12.68 -11.87 -2.57
N SER A 46 -11.67 -12.15 -3.40
CA SER A 46 -11.03 -13.46 -3.44
C SER A 46 -10.13 -13.68 -2.21
N PRO A 47 -10.09 -14.88 -1.63
CA PRO A 47 -9.16 -15.20 -0.55
C PRO A 47 -7.69 -15.00 -0.93
N ARG A 48 -7.34 -15.26 -2.20
CA ARG A 48 -5.97 -15.14 -2.72
C ARG A 48 -5.47 -13.70 -2.62
N TYR A 49 -6.28 -12.72 -3.04
CA TYR A 49 -5.89 -11.31 -2.95
C TYR A 49 -5.53 -10.92 -1.51
N TRP A 50 -6.34 -11.31 -0.53
CA TRP A 50 -6.10 -10.97 0.87
C TRP A 50 -4.89 -11.71 1.46
N GLN A 51 -4.63 -12.95 1.04
CA GLN A 51 -3.40 -13.66 1.40
C GLN A 51 -2.16 -12.91 0.89
N ASP A 52 -2.16 -12.54 -0.39
CA ASP A 52 -1.06 -11.80 -1.00
C ASP A 52 -0.91 -10.40 -0.36
N HIS A 53 -2.03 -9.73 -0.05
CA HIS A 53 -2.02 -8.42 0.63
C HIS A 53 -1.38 -8.52 2.02
N ILE A 54 -1.73 -9.53 2.82
CA ILE A 54 -1.13 -9.76 4.14
C ILE A 54 0.37 -10.06 4.01
N LEU A 55 0.79 -10.86 3.03
CA LEU A 55 2.20 -11.14 2.77
C LEU A 55 2.96 -9.84 2.45
N ASN A 56 2.45 -9.03 1.53
CA ASN A 56 3.04 -7.73 1.17
C ASN A 56 3.17 -6.80 2.38
N LEU A 57 2.17 -6.75 3.27
CA LEU A 57 2.25 -5.93 4.49
C LEU A 57 3.32 -6.43 5.45
N ARG A 58 3.52 -7.75 5.56
CA ARG A 58 4.61 -8.33 6.37
C ARG A 58 5.99 -8.01 5.80
N GLU A 59 6.12 -8.07 4.48
CA GLU A 59 7.35 -7.67 3.80
C GLU A 59 7.64 -6.18 4.01
N GLN A 60 6.63 -5.32 3.95
CA GLN A 60 6.78 -3.90 4.28
C GLN A 60 7.22 -3.66 5.72
N ILE A 61 6.73 -4.45 6.68
CA ILE A 61 7.23 -4.39 8.07
C ILE A 61 8.72 -4.70 8.13
N ALA A 62 9.16 -5.79 7.48
CA ALA A 62 10.58 -6.14 7.44
C ALA A 62 11.43 -5.05 6.78
N LEU A 63 10.94 -4.43 5.70
CA LEU A 63 11.64 -3.32 5.03
C LEU A 63 11.71 -2.05 5.87
N MET A 64 10.74 -1.81 6.77
CA MET A 64 10.80 -0.68 7.70
C MET A 64 11.88 -0.84 8.77
N ASP A 65 12.33 -2.07 9.05
CA ASP A 65 13.42 -2.38 9.98
C ASP A 65 14.81 -2.25 9.32
N GLU A 66 14.87 -2.24 7.98
CA GLU A 66 16.12 -2.04 7.22
C GLU A 66 16.57 -0.57 7.23
N PRO A 67 17.86 -0.28 6.98
CA PRO A 67 18.33 1.08 6.77
C PRO A 67 17.55 1.79 5.65
N PRO A 68 17.34 3.12 5.75
CA PRO A 68 16.66 3.88 4.70
C PRO A 68 17.41 3.73 3.37
N LEU A 69 16.64 3.75 2.27
CA LEU A 69 17.15 3.62 0.90
C LEU A 69 18.33 4.59 0.68
N VAL A 70 19.41 4.08 0.09
CA VAL A 70 20.64 4.86 -0.20
C VAL A 70 20.40 5.84 -1.33
#